data_AF-A0A524HMZ6-F1
#
_entry.id   AF-A0A524HMZ6-F1
#
_cell.length_a   1.000
_cell.length_b   1.000
_cell.length_c   1.000
_cell.angle_alpha   90.00
_cell.angle_beta   90.00
_cell.angle_gamma   90.00
#
_symmetry.space_group_name_H-M   'P 1'
#
loop_
_entity.id
_entity.type
_entity.pdbx_description
1 polymer ?
#
loop_
_entity_poly.entity_id
_entity_poly.type
_entity_poly.pdbx_seq_one_letter_code
_entity_poly.pdbx_strand_id
1 'polypeptide(L)'
;MRAPHEIIIVDGLELRWHLHSEPQCTSEFGRKGRRISVRKAEGTHRELILEYPFPKETAKRKPLAPESAKISSAALEAAIRQAIGAGWKPS
;
A
#
# COMPACT_ATOMS: atom_id res chain seq x y z
N MET A 1 10.39 8.61 14.31
CA MET A 1 9.38 9.37 13.56
C MET A 1 8.34 8.38 13.03
N ARG A 2 7.04 8.59 13.31
CA ARG A 2 5.97 7.80 12.68
C ARG A 2 5.91 8.22 11.20
N ALA A 3 5.86 7.26 10.27
CA ALA A 3 5.61 7.58 8.86
C ALA A 3 4.31 8.40 8.73
N PRO A 4 4.18 9.32 7.76
CA PRO A 4 2.92 9.97 7.49
C PRO A 4 1.87 8.91 7.14
N HIS A 5 0.73 8.92 7.81
CA HIS A 5 -0.39 8.03 7.51
C HIS A 5 -1.50 8.87 6.89
N GLU A 6 -2.01 8.42 5.76
CA GLU A 6 -3.16 8.99 5.09
C GLU A 6 -4.44 8.26 5.52
N ILE A 7 -5.58 8.94 5.43
CA ILE A 7 -6.89 8.37 5.75
C ILE A 7 -7.61 8.01 4.46
N ILE A 8 -8.24 6.82 4.45
CA ILE A 8 -9.17 6.39 3.41
C ILE A 8 -10.42 5.81 4.05
N ILE A 9 -11.59 6.15 3.50
CA ILE A 9 -12.87 5.60 3.92
C ILE A 9 -13.27 4.51 2.93
N VAL A 10 -13.37 3.27 3.39
CA VAL A 10 -13.80 2.13 2.55
C VAL A 10 -15.02 1.51 3.18
N ASP A 11 -16.15 1.55 2.48
CA ASP A 11 -17.45 1.02 2.95
C ASP A 11 -17.84 1.53 4.36
N GLY A 12 -17.55 2.81 4.62
CA GLY A 12 -17.82 3.47 5.91
C GLY A 12 -16.78 3.20 7.00
N LEU A 13 -15.72 2.44 6.72
CA LEU A 13 -14.61 2.19 7.64
C LEU A 13 -13.50 3.22 7.45
N GLU A 14 -13.16 3.95 8.51
CA GLU A 14 -11.99 4.83 8.52
C GLU A 14 -10.70 4.02 8.71
N LEU A 15 -9.89 3.97 7.66
CA LEU A 15 -8.63 3.24 7.61
C LEU A 15 -7.46 4.22 7.46
N ARG A 16 -6.42 3.98 8.25
CA ARG A 16 -5.12 4.62 8.14
C ARG A 16 -4.23 3.77 7.26
N TRP A 17 -3.69 4.35 6.21
CA TRP A 17 -2.72 3.69 5.36
C TRP A 17 -1.43 4.49 5.26
N HIS A 18 -0.34 3.81 4.97
CA HIS A 18 0.94 4.46 4.68
C HIS A 18 1.79 3.60 3.76
N LEU A 19 2.73 4.24 3.08
CA LEU A 19 3.75 3.54 2.31
C LEU A 19 4.72 2.87 3.27
N HIS A 20 4.72 1.53 3.30
CA HIS A 20 5.61 0.74 4.16
C HIS A 20 6.99 0.56 3.52
N SER A 21 7.04 0.36 2.19
CA SER A 21 8.31 0.24 1.47
C SER A 21 8.16 0.66 0.01
N GLU A 22 9.05 1.52 -0.45
CA GLU A 22 9.22 1.83 -1.87
C GLU A 22 9.76 0.60 -2.63
N PRO A 23 9.46 0.48 -3.93
CA PRO A 23 10.02 -0.59 -4.74
C PRO A 23 11.54 -0.48 -4.75
N GLN A 24 12.21 -1.48 -4.18
CA GLN A 24 13.67 -1.54 -4.15
C GLN A 24 14.17 -2.55 -5.19
N CYS A 25 15.13 -2.12 -6.00
CA CYS A 25 15.90 -2.99 -6.86
C CYS A 25 17.34 -3.00 -6.34
N THR A 26 17.74 -4.08 -5.68
CA THR A 26 19.14 -4.28 -5.26
C THR A 26 19.68 -5.55 -5.90
N SER A 27 20.95 -5.51 -6.29
CA SER A 27 21.62 -6.64 -6.95
C SER A 27 21.69 -7.90 -6.08
N GLU A 28 21.58 -7.76 -4.75
CA GLU A 28 21.66 -8.86 -3.78
C GLU A 28 20.30 -9.48 -3.40
N PHE A 29 19.20 -8.71 -3.38
CA PHE A 29 17.90 -9.19 -2.87
C PHE A 29 16.78 -9.25 -3.94
N GLY A 30 17.13 -9.05 -5.21
CA GLY A 30 16.19 -9.05 -6.31
C GLY A 30 15.25 -7.84 -6.31
N ARG A 31 14.18 -7.92 -7.10
CA ARG A 31 13.16 -6.86 -7.22
C ARG A 31 12.14 -7.00 -6.10
N LYS A 32 12.15 -6.11 -5.11
CA LYS A 32 11.11 -6.02 -4.09
C LYS A 32 10.03 -5.05 -4.54
N GLY A 33 8.79 -5.55 -4.59
CA GLY A 33 7.61 -4.75 -4.91
C GLY A 33 7.32 -3.66 -3.88
N ARG A 34 6.45 -2.71 -4.25
CA ARG A 34 6.00 -1.66 -3.35
C ARG A 34 5.07 -2.26 -2.30
N ARG A 35 5.23 -1.90 -1.02
CA ARG A 35 4.36 -2.37 0.07
C ARG A 35 3.58 -1.23 0.71
N ILE A 36 2.27 -1.39 0.82
CA ILE A 36 1.39 -0.48 1.55
C ILE A 36 0.91 -1.18 2.81
N SER A 37 0.96 -0.49 3.94
CA SER A 37 0.29 -0.94 5.16
C SER A 37 -1.03 -0.20 5.33
N VAL A 38 -2.09 -0.95 5.63
CA VAL A 38 -3.42 -0.44 5.95
C VAL A 38 -3.86 -0.99 7.30
N ARG A 39 -4.35 -0.12 8.18
CA ARG A 39 -4.89 -0.49 9.49
C ARG A 39 -6.10 0.37 9.82
N LYS A 40 -6.91 -0.05 10.80
CA LYS A 40 -8.01 0.80 11.28
C LYS A 40 -7.48 2.05 11.99
N ALA A 41 -8.21 3.16 11.90
CA ALA A 41 -7.82 4.39 12.58
C ALA A 41 -7.79 4.25 14.10
N GLU A 42 -8.67 3.43 14.67
CA GLU A 42 -8.80 3.23 16.11
C GLU A 42 -8.62 1.76 16.52
N GLY A 43 -7.85 1.54 17.59
CA GLY A 43 -7.93 0.36 18.47
C GLY A 43 -7.51 -1.01 17.92
N THR A 44 -7.29 -1.20 16.62
CA THR A 44 -7.03 -2.54 16.05
C THR A 44 -5.54 -2.86 15.88
N HIS A 45 -5.15 -4.07 16.30
CA HIS A 45 -3.80 -4.66 16.08
C HIS A 45 -3.62 -5.34 14.70
N ARG A 46 -4.66 -5.44 13.88
CA ARG A 46 -4.60 -6.04 12.55
C ARG A 46 -4.15 -5.03 11.51
N GLU A 47 -3.10 -5.41 10.79
CA GLU A 47 -2.53 -4.69 9.67
C GLU A 47 -2.68 -5.52 8.39
N LEU A 48 -3.09 -4.88 7.30
CA LEU A 48 -3.09 -5.43 5.96
C LEU A 48 -1.87 -4.90 5.22
N ILE A 49 -1.04 -5.81 4.73
CA ILE A 49 0.07 -5.48 3.84
C ILE A 49 -0.34 -5.79 2.40
N LEU A 50 -0.48 -4.74 1.60
CA LEU A 50 -0.68 -4.87 0.16
C LEU A 50 0.68 -4.78 -0.54
N GLU A 51 1.10 -5.88 -1.15
CA GLU A 51 2.30 -5.92 -1.98
C GLU A 51 1.94 -5.76 -3.46
N TYR A 52 2.45 -4.71 -4.08
CA TYR A 52 2.32 -4.47 -5.51
C TYR A 52 3.58 -4.99 -6.21
N PRO A 53 3.45 -5.75 -7.31
CA PRO A 53 4.60 -6.26 -8.03
C PRO A 53 5.47 -5.11 -8.51
N PHE A 54 6.79 -5.32 -8.52
CA PHE A 54 7.74 -4.35 -9.07
C PHE A 54 7.33 -4.03 -10.52
N PRO A 55 7.20 -2.75 -10.90
CA PRO A 55 6.82 -2.41 -12.26
C PRO A 55 7.87 -3.00 -13.21
N LYS A 56 7.45 -3.96 -14.04
CA LYS A 56 8.32 -4.51 -15.09
C LYS A 56 8.78 -3.32 -15.93
N GLU A 57 10.09 -3.15 -16.06
CA GLU A 57 10.71 -2.10 -16.88
C GLU A 57 10.15 -2.18 -18.32
N THR A 58 9.05 -1.50 -18.59
CA THR A 58 8.79 -1.01 -19.93
C THR A 58 9.82 0.06 -20.18
N ALA A 59 10.76 -0.24 -21.06
CA ALA A 59 11.99 0.48 -21.37
C ALA A 59 11.79 1.92 -21.89
N LYS A 60 11.05 2.79 -21.18
CA LYS A 60 10.88 4.24 -21.46
C LYS A 60 10.44 5.10 -20.25
N ARG A 61 10.42 4.61 -19.00
CA ARG A 61 10.05 5.48 -17.86
C ARG A 61 11.27 5.84 -17.02
N LYS A 62 11.53 7.16 -16.93
CA LYS A 62 12.53 7.80 -16.06
C LYS A 62 12.47 7.22 -14.63
N PRO A 63 13.57 7.24 -13.87
CA PRO A 63 13.52 6.93 -12.45
C PRO A 63 12.43 7.79 -11.81
N LEU A 64 11.37 7.13 -11.32
CA LEU A 64 10.33 7.82 -10.58
C LEU A 64 11.06 8.49 -9.40
N ALA A 65 10.89 9.81 -9.28
CA ALA A 65 11.22 10.54 -8.05
C ALA A 65 10.56 9.82 -6.86
N PRO A 66 10.96 10.05 -5.59
CA PRO A 66 10.32 9.43 -4.43
C PRO A 66 8.80 9.73 -4.44
N GLU A 67 8.04 8.82 -5.05
CA GLU A 67 6.65 8.98 -5.45
C GLU A 67 5.80 8.35 -4.35
N SER A 68 5.82 8.99 -3.19
CA SER A 68 4.65 8.97 -2.30
C SER A 68 3.36 9.34 -3.06
N ALA A 69 3.46 9.95 -4.25
CA ALA A 69 2.34 10.40 -5.05
C ALA A 69 1.82 9.35 -6.04
N LYS A 70 0.48 9.22 -6.07
CA LYS A 70 -0.35 8.49 -7.05
C LYS A 70 -0.49 6.98 -6.89
N ILE A 71 -0.55 6.46 -5.67
CA ILE A 71 -1.45 5.31 -5.48
C ILE A 71 -2.86 5.84 -5.66
N SER A 72 -3.56 5.40 -6.71
CA SER A 72 -4.94 5.81 -6.92
C SER A 72 -5.78 5.34 -5.73
N SER A 73 -6.43 6.28 -5.04
CA SER A 73 -7.36 5.98 -3.95
C SER A 73 -8.38 4.90 -4.36
N ALA A 74 -8.87 4.93 -5.59
CA ALA A 74 -9.75 3.91 -6.16
C ALA A 74 -9.11 2.50 -6.21
N ALA A 75 -7.82 2.40 -6.54
CA ALA A 75 -7.11 1.12 -6.57
C ALA A 75 -6.85 0.59 -5.16
N LEU A 76 -6.54 1.49 -4.22
CA LEU A 76 -6.37 1.16 -2.82
C LEU A 76 -7.70 0.69 -2.20
N GLU A 77 -8.79 1.42 -2.45
CA GLU A 77 -10.15 1.07 -2.02
C GLU A 77 -10.55 -0.32 -2.56
N ALA A 78 -10.35 -0.57 -3.86
CA ALA A 78 -10.66 -1.87 -4.46
C ALA A 78 -9.84 -3.02 -3.85
N ALA A 79 -8.56 -2.80 -3.55
CA ALA A 79 -7.71 -3.81 -2.92
C ALA A 79 -8.13 -4.08 -1.47
N ILE A 80 -8.49 -3.03 -0.71
CA ILE A 80 -9.03 -3.16 0.65
C ILE A 80 -10.35 -3.92 0.64
N ARG A 81 -11.28 -3.59 -0.27
CA ARG A 81 -12.55 -4.32 -0.43
C ARG A 81 -12.33 -5.79 -0.74
N GLN A 82 -11.40 -6.09 -1.63
CA GLN A 82 -11.03 -7.48 -1.95
C GLN A 82 -10.48 -8.20 -0.72
N ALA A 83 -9.61 -7.55 0.06
CA ALA A 83 -9.08 -8.13 1.29
C ALA A 83 -10.21 -8.40 2.31
N ILE A 84 -11.16 -7.47 2.46
CA ILE A 84 -12.34 -7.64 3.33
C ILE A 84 -13.19 -8.83 2.85
N GLY A 85 -13.46 -8.91 1.55
CA GLY A 85 -14.17 -10.05 0.95
C GLY A 85 -13.44 -11.39 1.09
N ALA A 86 -12.10 -11.37 1.11
CA ALA A 86 -11.25 -12.54 1.35
C ALA A 86 -11.14 -12.91 2.84
N GLY A 87 -11.82 -12.18 3.75
CA GLY A 87 -11.89 -12.50 5.17
C GLY A 87 -10.97 -11.67 6.07
N TRP A 88 -10.26 -10.67 5.54
CA TRP A 88 -9.56 -9.71 6.37
C TRP A 88 -10.58 -8.84 7.12
N LYS A 89 -10.57 -8.90 8.45
CA LYS A 89 -11.48 -8.10 9.29
C LYS A 89 -10.67 -7.03 10.02
N PRO A 90 -10.86 -5.74 9.69
CA PRO A 90 -10.16 -4.63 10.35
C PRO A 90 -10.69 -4.32 11.76
N SER A 91 -11.77 -4.96 12.21
CA SER A 91 -12.24 -4.99 13.60
C SER A 91 -11.92 -6.32 14.26
#